data_AF-A0A7S1AI46-F1
#
_entry.id   AF-A0A7S1AI46-F1
#
_cell.length_a   1.000
_cell.length_b   1.000
_cell.length_c   1.000
_cell.angle_alpha   90.00
_cell.angle_beta   90.00
_cell.angle_gamma   90.00
#
_symmetry.space_group_name_H-M   'P 1'
#
loop_
_entity.id
_entity.type
_entity.pdbx_description
1 polymer ?
#
loop_
_entity_poly.entity_id
_entity_poly.type
_entity_poly.pdbx_seq_one_letter_code
_entity_poly.pdbx_strand_id
1 'polypeptide(L)'
;WRCIYTFLLLILVLLGIHTVETALIGSMQVEWRRFISHGLLRDYIGNQAFYRLKLSDMGLDNPDQRIGQDVAGFTKLAIVVVSRLVGSAVMTLGMSVALWNVSPLLCSVLMLGSLSVTLLMFLGFGLPLMRIERVLLSCE
;
A
#
# COMPACT_ATOMS: atom_id res chain seq x y z
N TRP A 1 10.53 -39.91 6.22
CA TRP A 1 9.24 -39.75 6.93
C TRP A 1 9.19 -38.53 7.86
N ARG A 2 10.14 -38.30 8.79
CA ARG A 2 10.13 -37.10 9.68
C ARG A 2 10.07 -35.76 8.93
N CYS A 3 10.83 -35.60 7.84
CA CYS A 3 10.82 -34.39 7.01
C CYS A 3 9.45 -34.09 6.40
N ILE A 4 8.67 -35.12 6.05
CA ILE A 4 7.33 -34.97 5.46
C ILE A 4 6.38 -34.39 6.50
N TYR A 5 6.38 -34.91 7.72
CA TYR A 5 5.54 -34.38 8.80
C TYR A 5 5.93 -32.95 9.20
N THR A 6 7.24 -32.63 9.25
CA THR A 6 7.69 -31.26 9.51
C THR A 6 7.23 -30.30 8.42
N PHE A 7 7.32 -30.69 7.15
CA PHE A 7 6.87 -29.86 6.03
C PHE A 7 5.36 -29.65 6.03
N LEU A 8 4.56 -30.69 6.31
CA LEU A 8 3.11 -30.58 6.44
C LEU A 8 2.71 -29.66 7.60
N LEU A 9 3.40 -29.75 8.73
CA LEU A 9 3.18 -28.87 9.87
C LEU A 9 3.50 -27.41 9.53
N LEU A 10 4.61 -27.17 8.83
CA LEU A 10 4.98 -25.81 8.39
C LEU A 10 3.93 -25.22 7.46
N ILE A 11 3.40 -25.99 6.50
CA ILE A 11 2.33 -25.51 5.60
C ILE A 11 1.09 -25.14 6.40
N LEU A 12 0.66 -25.99 7.34
CA LEU A 12 -0.51 -25.73 8.17
C LEU A 12 -0.35 -24.42 8.96
N VAL A 13 0.83 -24.22 9.56
CA VAL A 13 1.15 -23.01 10.32
C VAL A 13 1.16 -21.78 9.40
N LEU A 14 1.80 -21.85 8.24
CA LEU A 14 1.84 -20.73 7.28
C LEU A 14 0.44 -20.36 6.77
N LEU A 15 -0.42 -21.34 6.53
CA LEU A 15 -1.81 -21.10 6.14
C LEU A 15 -2.59 -20.39 7.26
N GLY A 16 -2.39 -20.83 8.51
CA GLY A 16 -2.92 -20.15 9.69
C GLY A 16 -2.46 -18.70 9.80
N ILE A 17 -1.16 -18.45 9.59
CA ILE A 17 -0.61 -17.09 9.61
C ILE A 17 -1.23 -16.22 8.52
N HIS A 18 -1.34 -16.73 7.28
CA HIS A 18 -1.94 -15.98 6.18
C HIS A 18 -3.41 -15.67 6.38
N THR A 19 -4.18 -16.59 6.96
CA THR A 19 -5.60 -16.34 7.27
C THR A 19 -5.75 -15.28 8.38
N VAL A 20 -4.90 -15.30 9.39
CA VAL A 20 -4.88 -14.25 10.43
C VAL A 20 -4.45 -12.89 9.85
N GLU A 21 -3.41 -12.86 9.02
CA GLU A 21 -2.94 -11.64 8.35
C GLU A 21 -4.07 -10.98 7.54
N THR A 22 -4.76 -11.76 6.71
CA THR A 22 -5.87 -11.27 5.89
C THR A 22 -7.05 -10.78 6.72
N ALA A 23 -7.37 -11.45 7.83
CA ALA A 23 -8.41 -11.02 8.76
C ALA A 23 -8.06 -9.70 9.48
N LEU A 24 -6.81 -9.55 9.91
CA LEU A 24 -6.31 -8.33 10.55
C LEU A 24 -6.35 -7.13 9.59
N ILE A 25 -5.81 -7.31 8.38
CA ILE A 25 -5.83 -6.28 7.33
C ILE A 25 -7.27 -5.89 6.99
N GLY A 26 -8.17 -6.87 6.84
CA GLY A 26 -9.58 -6.62 6.56
C GLY A 26 -10.26 -5.79 7.66
N SER A 27 -9.99 -6.12 8.91
CA SER A 27 -10.56 -5.40 10.06
C SER A 27 -10.05 -3.95 10.13
N MET A 28 -8.74 -3.74 9.90
CA MET A 28 -8.15 -2.41 9.80
C MET A 28 -8.79 -1.58 8.67
N GLN A 29 -9.07 -2.19 7.51
CA GLN A 29 -9.73 -1.50 6.40
C GLN A 29 -11.12 -0.98 6.78
N VAL A 30 -11.91 -1.80 7.47
CA VAL A 30 -13.27 -1.42 7.88
C VAL A 30 -13.23 -0.28 8.89
N GLU A 31 -12.41 -0.40 9.94
CA GLU A 31 -12.34 0.63 10.99
C GLU A 31 -11.78 1.95 10.48
N TRP A 32 -10.75 1.90 9.62
CA TRP A 32 -10.17 3.12 9.08
C TRP A 32 -11.10 3.81 8.08
N ARG A 33 -11.82 3.03 7.26
CA ARG A 33 -12.89 3.55 6.41
C ARG A 33 -13.98 4.22 7.24
N ARG A 34 -14.42 3.58 8.32
CA ARG A 34 -15.42 4.15 9.25
C ARG A 34 -14.92 5.48 9.83
N PHE A 35 -13.67 5.55 10.29
CA PHE A 35 -13.09 6.76 10.84
C PHE A 35 -13.09 7.93 9.83
N ILE A 36 -12.57 7.69 8.63
CA ILE A 36 -12.45 8.73 7.59
C ILE A 36 -13.84 9.16 7.10
N SER A 37 -14.74 8.21 6.81
CA SER A 37 -16.10 8.53 6.36
C SER A 37 -16.89 9.31 7.42
N HIS A 38 -16.77 8.98 8.70
CA HIS A 38 -17.45 9.76 9.76
C HIS A 38 -16.92 11.19 9.86
N GLY A 39 -15.60 11.40 9.76
CA GLY A 39 -15.01 12.74 9.76
C GLY A 39 -15.51 13.59 8.59
N LEU A 40 -15.43 13.04 7.37
CA LEU A 40 -15.91 13.70 6.16
C LEU A 40 -17.41 14.00 6.22
N LEU A 41 -18.22 13.04 6.65
CA LEU A 41 -19.68 13.22 6.73
C LEU A 41 -20.06 14.26 7.79
N ARG A 42 -19.37 14.27 8.93
CA ARG A 42 -19.58 15.27 9.98
C ARG A 42 -19.32 16.67 9.46
N ASP A 43 -18.23 16.87 8.74
CA ASP A 43 -17.85 18.20 8.23
C ASP A 43 -18.76 18.62 7.06
N TYR A 44 -19.21 17.66 6.24
CA TYR A 44 -20.16 17.86 5.14
C TYR A 44 -21.54 18.32 5.62
N ILE A 45 -22.07 17.72 6.69
CA ILE A 45 -23.38 18.06 7.25
C ILE A 45 -23.28 19.27 8.20
N GLY A 46 -22.29 19.29 9.09
CA GLY A 46 -22.20 20.21 10.23
C GLY A 46 -21.98 21.68 9.85
N ASN A 47 -21.50 21.96 8.64
CA ASN A 47 -21.22 23.33 8.20
C ASN A 47 -22.17 23.82 7.10
N GLN A 48 -23.34 23.20 6.91
CA GLN A 48 -24.22 23.45 5.75
C GLN A 48 -23.47 23.37 4.40
N ALA A 49 -22.35 22.64 4.36
CA ALA A 49 -21.53 22.52 3.17
C ALA A 49 -22.32 21.88 2.03
N PHE A 50 -23.24 20.96 2.37
CA PHE A 50 -24.26 20.45 1.45
C PHE A 50 -25.03 21.55 0.69
N TYR A 51 -25.56 22.54 1.41
CA TYR A 51 -26.32 23.63 0.81
C TYR A 51 -25.42 24.55 -0.01
N ARG A 52 -24.24 24.89 0.53
CA ARG A 52 -23.29 25.73 -0.20
C ARG A 52 -22.83 25.07 -1.50
N LEU A 53 -22.47 23.79 -1.48
CA LEU A 53 -22.05 23.04 -2.66
C LEU A 53 -23.16 22.96 -3.72
N LYS A 54 -24.42 22.77 -3.31
CA LYS A 54 -25.57 22.82 -4.23
C LYS A 54 -25.82 24.22 -4.82
N LEU A 55 -25.58 25.29 -4.05
CA LEU A 55 -25.77 26.68 -4.49
C LEU A 55 -24.60 27.21 -5.32
N SER A 56 -23.41 26.62 -5.19
CA SER A 56 -22.18 27.12 -5.81
C SER A 56 -22.00 26.71 -7.28
N ASP A 57 -22.92 25.90 -7.83
CA ASP A 57 -22.88 25.37 -9.21
C ASP A 57 -21.50 24.85 -9.66
N MET A 58 -20.70 24.32 -8.73
CA MET A 58 -19.30 23.93 -8.97
C MET A 58 -19.16 22.65 -9.83
N GLY A 59 -20.22 22.20 -10.51
CA GLY A 59 -20.22 20.98 -11.33
C GLY A 59 -19.87 19.69 -10.57
N LEU A 60 -19.90 19.72 -9.23
CA LEU A 60 -19.53 18.59 -8.38
C LEU A 60 -20.74 17.66 -8.21
N ASP A 61 -20.89 16.72 -9.14
CA ASP A 61 -22.01 15.79 -9.14
C ASP A 61 -21.84 14.70 -8.08
N ASN A 62 -22.92 14.43 -7.33
CA ASN A 62 -23.06 13.42 -6.28
C ASN A 62 -21.88 13.32 -5.25
N PRO A 63 -21.61 14.38 -4.47
CA PRO A 63 -20.49 14.44 -3.51
C PRO A 63 -20.54 13.38 -2.41
N ASP A 64 -21.73 12.95 -2.01
CA ASP A 64 -21.97 11.83 -1.10
C ASP A 64 -21.49 10.49 -1.68
N GLN A 65 -21.76 10.26 -2.97
CA GLN A 65 -21.25 9.09 -3.68
C GLN A 65 -19.72 9.14 -3.78
N ARG A 66 -19.13 10.30 -4.09
CA ARG A 66 -17.67 10.47 -4.09
C ARG A 66 -17.06 10.18 -2.72
N ILE A 67 -17.61 10.74 -1.64
CA ILE A 67 -17.16 10.45 -0.27
C ILE A 67 -17.24 8.94 0.02
N GLY A 68 -18.32 8.26 -0.39
CA GLY A 68 -18.47 6.82 -0.17
C GLY A 68 -17.50 5.95 -0.98
N GLN A 69 -17.33 6.25 -2.27
CA GLN A 69 -16.53 5.46 -3.22
C GLN A 69 -15.03 5.75 -3.09
N ASP A 70 -14.65 7.02 -3.04
CA ASP A 70 -13.24 7.42 -3.03
C ASP A 70 -12.58 7.07 -1.70
N VAL A 71 -13.28 7.25 -0.57
CA VAL A 71 -12.75 6.85 0.75
C VAL A 71 -12.55 5.34 0.82
N ALA A 72 -13.45 4.55 0.24
CA ALA A 72 -13.29 3.09 0.19
C ALA A 72 -12.07 2.70 -0.66
N GLY A 73 -11.91 3.30 -1.84
CA GLY A 73 -10.76 3.09 -2.71
C GLY A 73 -9.45 3.49 -2.06
N PHE A 74 -9.38 4.71 -1.51
CA PHE A 74 -8.22 5.26 -0.81
C PHE A 74 -7.80 4.39 0.37
N THR A 75 -8.74 4.05 1.26
CA THR A 75 -8.44 3.25 2.46
C THR A 75 -7.91 1.87 2.08
N LYS A 76 -8.51 1.22 1.08
CA LYS A 76 -8.07 -0.09 0.58
C LYS A 76 -6.65 0.00 0.01
N LEU A 77 -6.39 0.97 -0.86
CA LEU A 77 -5.09 1.14 -1.49
C LEU A 77 -4.02 1.46 -0.45
N ALA A 78 -4.29 2.40 0.45
CA ALA A 78 -3.36 2.83 1.49
C ALA A 78 -2.96 1.65 2.40
N ILE A 79 -3.93 0.86 2.88
CA ILE A 79 -3.63 -0.30 3.73
C ILE A 79 -2.84 -1.36 2.96
N VAL A 80 -3.19 -1.64 1.70
CA VAL A 80 -2.46 -2.60 0.87
C VAL A 80 -1.02 -2.15 0.64
N VAL A 81 -0.80 -0.87 0.31
CA VAL A 81 0.55 -0.34 0.09
C VAL A 81 1.36 -0.43 1.38
N VAL A 82 0.82 0.00 2.51
CA VAL A 82 1.50 -0.06 3.81
C VAL A 82 1.83 -1.50 4.21
N SER A 83 0.88 -2.43 4.12
CA SER A 83 1.11 -3.83 4.49
C SER A 83 2.15 -4.50 3.60
N ARG A 84 2.11 -4.24 2.29
CA ARG A 84 3.09 -4.75 1.33
C ARG A 84 4.49 -4.19 1.58
N LEU A 85 4.60 -2.89 1.88
CA LEU A 85 5.88 -2.25 2.21
C LEU A 85 6.47 -2.83 3.49
N VAL A 86 5.66 -2.97 4.54
CA VAL A 86 6.11 -3.57 5.81
C VAL A 86 6.54 -5.02 5.59
N GLY A 87 5.74 -5.82 4.89
CA GLY A 87 6.08 -7.22 4.60
C GLY A 87 7.37 -7.35 3.78
N SER A 88 7.54 -6.53 2.75
CA SER A 88 8.76 -6.50 1.93
C SER A 88 9.98 -6.06 2.74
N ALA A 89 9.85 -5.06 3.60
CA ALA A 89 10.93 -4.60 4.47
C ALA A 89 11.36 -5.69 5.47
N VAL A 90 10.40 -6.31 6.16
CA VAL A 90 10.66 -7.41 7.11
C VAL A 90 11.36 -8.57 6.43
N MET A 91 10.88 -8.98 5.24
CA MET A 91 11.49 -10.08 4.48
C MET A 91 12.92 -9.72 4.04
N THR A 92 13.12 -8.51 3.53
CA THR A 92 14.44 -8.03 3.09
C THR A 92 15.41 -7.98 4.27
N LEU A 93 14.99 -7.43 5.41
CA LEU A 93 15.81 -7.37 6.62
C LEU A 93 16.11 -8.77 7.16
N GLY A 94 15.10 -9.66 7.21
CA GLY A 94 15.28 -11.03 7.66
C GLY A 94 16.29 -11.80 6.82
N MET A 95 16.18 -11.71 5.49
CA MET A 95 17.15 -12.32 4.57
C MET A 95 18.52 -11.67 4.68
N SER A 96 18.60 -10.35 4.83
CA SER A 96 19.86 -9.63 5.01
C SER A 96 20.58 -10.06 6.30
N VAL A 97 19.85 -10.16 7.41
CA VAL A 97 20.39 -10.64 8.69
C VAL A 97 20.84 -12.09 8.58
N ALA A 98 20.05 -12.95 7.94
CA ALA A 98 20.44 -14.35 7.73
C ALA A 98 21.72 -14.46 6.90
N LEU A 99 21.84 -13.69 5.81
CA LEU A 99 23.04 -13.66 4.96
C LEU A 99 24.25 -13.08 5.71
N TRP A 100 24.05 -12.04 6.51
CA TRP A 100 25.13 -11.41 7.28
C TRP A 100 25.81 -12.40 8.22
N ASN A 101 25.04 -13.30 8.83
CA ASN A 101 25.56 -14.35 9.71
C ASN A 101 26.41 -15.40 8.94
N VAL A 102 26.19 -15.58 7.64
CA VAL A 102 26.92 -16.56 6.82
C VAL A 102 28.13 -15.90 6.15
N SER A 103 27.94 -14.78 5.46
CA SER A 103 28.99 -14.05 4.77
C SER A 103 28.64 -12.56 4.64
N PRO A 104 29.29 -11.68 5.42
CA PRO A 104 29.03 -10.24 5.35
C PRO A 104 29.51 -9.64 4.02
N LEU A 105 30.55 -10.22 3.38
CA LEU A 105 31.03 -9.77 2.07
C LEU A 105 29.98 -10.00 0.97
N LEU A 106 29.31 -11.15 0.97
CA LEU A 106 28.28 -11.44 -0.01
C LEU A 106 27.06 -10.52 0.19
N CYS A 107 26.67 -10.27 1.44
CA CYS A 107 25.56 -9.38 1.77
C CYS A 107 25.83 -7.95 1.27
N SER A 108 27.03 -7.41 1.50
CA SER A 108 27.36 -6.03 1.09
C SER A 108 27.41 -5.86 -0.43
N VAL A 109 27.97 -6.83 -1.17
CA VAL A 109 27.98 -6.84 -2.64
C VAL A 109 26.56 -6.87 -3.21
N LEU A 110 25.69 -7.71 -2.65
CA LEU A 110 24.29 -7.81 -3.10
C LEU A 110 23.50 -6.53 -2.81
N MET A 111 23.70 -5.90 -1.65
CA MET A 111 23.05 -4.63 -1.32
C MET A 111 23.49 -3.51 -2.28
N LEU A 112 24.79 -3.37 -2.52
CA LEU A 112 25.34 -2.38 -3.46
C LEU A 112 24.83 -2.63 -4.89
N GLY A 113 24.82 -3.89 -5.32
CA GLY A 113 24.29 -4.29 -6.62
C GLY A 113 22.81 -3.94 -6.77
N SER A 114 21.99 -4.27 -5.78
CA SER A 114 20.55 -3.94 -5.78
C SER A 114 20.32 -2.43 -5.82
N LEU A 115 21.00 -1.65 -4.99
CA LEU A 115 20.89 -0.18 -4.97
C LEU A 115 21.30 0.42 -6.31
N SER A 116 22.39 -0.08 -6.90
CA SER A 116 22.90 0.40 -8.19
C SER A 116 21.90 0.14 -9.32
N VAL A 117 21.32 -1.08 -9.37
CA VAL A 117 20.31 -1.42 -10.37
C VAL A 117 19.03 -0.61 -10.17
N THR A 118 18.55 -0.46 -8.94
CA THR A 118 17.36 0.37 -8.65
C THR A 118 17.58 1.82 -9.05
N LEU A 119 18.75 2.39 -8.72
CA LEU A 119 19.10 3.76 -9.08
C LEU A 119 19.19 3.92 -10.60
N LEU A 120 19.86 2.98 -11.29
CA LEU A 120 19.97 2.99 -12.74
C LEU A 120 18.60 2.91 -13.42
N MET A 121 17.71 2.05 -12.93
CA MET A 121 16.34 1.94 -13.46
C MET A 121 15.52 3.20 -13.20
N PHE A 122 15.59 3.76 -12.00
CA PHE A 122 14.85 4.96 -11.64
C PHE A 122 15.31 6.19 -12.44
N LEU A 123 16.62 6.38 -12.57
CA LEU A 123 17.18 7.50 -13.34
C LEU A 123 17.02 7.28 -14.85
N GLY A 124 17.21 6.04 -15.33
CA GLY A 124 17.15 5.69 -16.74
C GLY A 124 15.75 5.66 -17.33
N PHE A 125 14.76 5.13 -16.59
CA PHE A 125 13.38 4.97 -17.08
C PHE A 125 12.36 5.81 -16.32
N GLY A 126 12.53 5.98 -15.01
CA GLY A 126 11.58 6.71 -14.17
C GLY A 126 11.49 8.20 -14.53
N LEU A 127 12.64 8.89 -14.64
CA LEU A 127 12.67 10.31 -14.97
C LEU A 127 12.13 10.62 -16.38
N PRO A 128 12.51 9.87 -17.46
CA PRO A 128 11.94 10.09 -18.78
C PRO A 128 10.44 9.84 -18.84
N LEU A 129 9.94 8.79 -18.18
CA LEU A 129 8.52 8.45 -18.22
C LEU A 129 7.67 9.53 -17.54
N MET A 130 8.09 10.02 -16.37
CA MET A 130 7.43 11.13 -15.68
C MET A 130 7.48 12.44 -16.47
N ARG A 131 8.46 12.60 -17.36
CA ARG A 131 8.53 13.75 -18.26
C ARG A 131 7.48 13.64 -19.37
N ILE A 132 7.34 12.46 -19.98
CA ILE A 132 6.36 12.21 -21.04
C ILE A 132 4.94 12.36 -20.50
N GLU A 133 4.65 11.77 -19.34
CA GLU A 133 3.32 11.85 -18.72
C GLU A 133 2.91 13.30 -18.41
N ARG A 134 3.84 14.10 -17.88
CA ARG A 134 3.57 15.54 -17.65
C ARG A 134 3.31 16.32 -18.93
N VAL A 135 3.97 15.98 -20.04
CA VAL A 135 3.72 16.61 -21.33
C VAL A 135 2.34 16.20 -21.87
N LEU A 136 1.96 14.92 -21.75
CA LEU A 136 0.64 14.44 -22.16
C LEU A 136 -0.48 15.13 -21.38
N LEU A 137 -0.36 15.21 -20.04
CA LEU A 137 -1.33 15.90 -19.18
C LEU A 137 -1.42 17.41 -19.43
N SER A 138 -0.42 18.02 -20.07
CA SER A 138 -0.45 19.43 -20.47
C SER A 138 -1.07 19.67 -21.85
N CYS A 139 -1.30 18.60 -22.62
CA CYS A 139 -1.92 18.64 -23.95
C CYS A 139 -3.42 18.31 -23.95
N GLU A 140 -3.94 17.73 -22.85
CA GLU A 140 -5.37 17.60 -22.55
C GLU A 140 -5.91 18.85 -21.83
#